data_AF-A0A6L4AV00-F1
#
_entry.id   AF-A0A6L4AV00-F1
#
_cell.length_a   1.000
_cell.length_b   1.000
_cell.length_c   1.000
_cell.angle_alpha   90.00
_cell.angle_beta   90.00
_cell.angle_gamma   90.00
#
_symmetry.space_group_name_H-M   'P 1'
#
loop_
_entity.id
_entity.type
_entity.pdbx_description
1 polymer ?
#
loop_
_entity_poly.entity_id
_entity_poly.type
_entity_poly.pdbx_seq_one_letter_code
_entity_poly.pdbx_strand_id
1 'polypeptide(L)' 'MNVEDEKQWEIAFRGMQRFFDEGMVVWTKERFFLLFPNEDVASGKYVMDKVKGLDRTGAISFVGKDDFYIKINNI' A
#
# COMPACT_ATOMS: atom_id res chain seq x y z
N MET A 1 17.64 9.58 -0.59
CA MET A 1 16.76 8.40 -0.71
C MET A 1 17.32 7.35 0.22
N ASN A 2 16.56 6.90 1.22
CA ASN A 2 17.07 5.95 2.22
C ASN A 2 16.81 4.52 1.70
N VAL A 3 17.85 3.68 1.67
CA VAL A 3 17.78 2.27 1.20
C VAL A 3 16.78 1.46 2.03
N GLU A 4 16.57 1.87 3.28
CA GLU A 4 15.63 1.25 4.20
C GLU A 4 14.17 1.41 3.74
N ASP A 5 13.75 2.60 3.31
CA ASP A 5 12.36 2.86 2.87
C ASP A 5 11.99 2.04 1.63
N GLU A 6 12.94 1.86 0.72
CA GLU A 6 12.78 1.03 -0.48
C GLU A 6 12.58 -0.44 -0.12
N LYS A 7 13.41 -0.98 0.77
CA LYS A 7 13.28 -2.35 1.25
C LYS A 7 11.95 -2.59 1.99
N GLN A 8 11.53 -1.64 2.84
CA GLN A 8 10.25 -1.75 3.54
C GLN A 8 9.08 -1.73 2.57
N TRP A 9 9.12 -0.87 1.54
CA TRP A 9 8.12 -0.86 0.48
C TRP A 9 8.08 -2.19 -0.29
N GLU A 10 9.21 -2.78 -0.65
CA GLU A 10 9.23 -4.06 -1.38
C GLU A 10 8.57 -5.19 -0.58
N ILE A 11 8.84 -5.26 0.73
CA ILE A 11 8.22 -6.22 1.64
C ILE A 11 6.71 -6.00 1.69
N ALA A 12 6.29 -4.76 1.93
CA ALA A 12 4.88 -4.40 2.01
C ALA A 12 4.16 -4.69 0.68
N PHE A 13 4.74 -4.34 -0.45
CA PHE A 13 4.17 -4.56 -1.78
C PHE A 13 3.96 -6.05 -2.08
N ARG A 14 4.91 -6.92 -1.70
CA ARG A 14 4.71 -8.38 -1.80
C ARG A 14 3.56 -8.88 -0.91
N GLY A 15 3.41 -8.30 0.29
CA GLY A 15 2.26 -8.54 1.15
C GLY A 15 0.95 -8.12 0.48
N MET A 16 0.96 -6.97 -0.21
CA MET A 16 -0.19 -6.50 -0.99
C MET A 16 -0.58 -7.45 -2.11
N GLN A 17 0.40 -7.93 -2.87
CA GLN A 17 0.17 -8.90 -3.94
C GLN A 17 -0.40 -10.21 -3.40
N ARG A 18 0.15 -10.73 -2.30
CA ARG A 18 -0.34 -11.96 -1.68
C ARG A 18 -1.80 -11.84 -1.23
N PHE A 19 -2.17 -10.77 -0.53
CA PHE A 19 -3.56 -10.61 -0.08
C PHE A 19 -4.53 -10.39 -1.25
N PHE A 20 -4.07 -9.74 -2.32
CA PHE A 20 -4.84 -9.67 -3.56
C PHE A 20 -5.07 -11.06 -4.17
N ASP A 21 -4.04 -11.91 -4.25
CA ASP A 21 -4.15 -13.29 -4.72
C ASP A 21 -5.10 -14.13 -3.84
N GLU A 22 -5.21 -13.79 -2.55
CA GLU A 22 -6.17 -14.36 -1.61
C GLU A 22 -7.59 -13.75 -1.73
N GLY A 23 -7.83 -12.85 -2.71
CA GLY A 23 -9.13 -12.27 -3.04
C GLY A 23 -9.43 -10.92 -2.38
N MET A 24 -8.47 -10.32 -1.68
CA MET A 24 -8.64 -9.03 -1.01
C MET A 24 -8.52 -7.87 -2.00
N VAL A 25 -9.66 -7.37 -2.46
CA VAL A 25 -9.75 -6.22 -3.38
C VAL A 25 -9.89 -4.87 -2.67
N VAL A 26 -10.12 -4.87 -1.35
CA VAL A 26 -10.31 -3.67 -0.54
C VAL A 26 -9.49 -3.76 0.74
N TRP A 27 -8.82 -2.67 1.07
CA TRP A 27 -7.91 -2.54 2.20
C TRP A 27 -8.36 -1.43 3.12
N THR A 28 -8.48 -1.74 4.41
CA THR A 28 -8.55 -0.74 5.46
C THR A 28 -7.17 -0.14 5.70
N LYS A 29 -7.13 1.04 6.33
CA LYS A 29 -5.88 1.70 6.71
C LYS A 29 -5.07 0.85 7.67
N GLU A 30 -5.73 0.26 8.66
CA GLU A 30 -5.09 -0.66 9.62
C GLU A 30 -4.36 -1.80 8.89
N ARG A 31 -5.02 -2.48 7.95
CA ARG A 31 -4.40 -3.57 7.19
C ARG A 31 -3.22 -3.12 6.35
N PHE A 32 -3.30 -1.94 5.73
CA PHE A 32 -2.18 -1.39 4.99
C PHE A 32 -1.00 -1.10 5.94
N PHE A 33 -1.27 -0.52 7.11
CA PHE A 33 -0.25 -0.12 8.08
C PHE A 33 0.42 -1.34 8.73
N LEU A 34 -0.31 -2.45 8.91
CA LEU A 34 0.23 -3.73 9.39
C LEU A 34 1.31 -4.34 8.48
N LEU A 35 1.44 -3.88 7.24
CA LEU A 35 2.49 -4.33 6.32
C LEU A 35 3.85 -3.67 6.61
N PHE A 36 3.89 -2.66 7.47
CA PHE A 36 5.08 -1.89 7.77
C PHE A 36 5.46 -2.04 9.26
N PRO A 37 6.72 -1.77 9.64
CA PRO A 37 7.16 -1.87 11.03
C PRO A 37 6.44 -0.90 11.98
N ASN A 38 5.98 0.26 11.46
CA ASN A 38 5.25 1.28 12.19
C ASN A 38 4.52 2.24 11.22
N GLU A 39 3.66 3.09 11.78
CA GLU A 39 2.87 4.06 11.01
C GLU A 39 3.71 5.16 10.34
N ASP A 40 4.85 5.54 10.94
CA ASP A 40 5.72 6.59 10.39
C ASP A 40 6.34 6.15 9.06
N VAL A 41 6.71 4.87 8.93
CA VAL A 41 7.20 4.29 7.68
C VAL A 41 6.06 4.19 6.66
N ALA A 42 4.89 3.70 7.07
CA ALA A 42 3.72 3.53 6.19
C ALA A 42 3.24 4.87 5.60
N SER A 43 3.26 5.93 6.42
CA SER A 43 2.89 7.30 6.01
C SER A 43 4.06 8.11 5.43
N GLY A 44 5.25 7.50 5.39
CA GLY A 44 6.46 8.12 4.87
C GLY A 44 6.31 8.55 3.42
N LYS A 45 6.95 9.67 3.06
CA LYS A 45 6.85 10.28 1.73
C LYS A 45 7.13 9.27 0.60
N TYR A 46 8.16 8.44 0.75
CA TYR A 46 8.52 7.43 -0.25
C TYR A 46 7.40 6.44 -0.51
N VAL A 47 6.82 5.85 0.55
CA VAL A 47 5.71 4.89 0.46
C VAL A 47 4.49 5.56 -0.16
N MET A 48 4.13 6.77 0.30
CA MET A 48 2.99 7.49 -0.25
C MET A 48 3.18 7.88 -1.73
N ASP A 49 4.40 8.20 -2.15
CA ASP A 49 4.71 8.46 -3.56
C ASP A 49 4.56 7.18 -4.41
N LYS A 50 4.93 6.01 -3.89
CA LYS A 50 4.70 4.72 -4.56
C LYS A 50 3.23 4.36 -4.66
N VAL A 51 2.46 4.52 -3.58
CA VAL A 51 1.00 4.30 -3.56
C VAL A 51 0.31 5.21 -4.59
N LYS A 52 0.65 6.51 -4.61
CA LYS A 52 0.15 7.45 -5.62
C LYS A 52 0.60 7.07 -7.04
N GLY A 53 1.78 6.48 -7.19
CA GLY A 53 2.25 5.92 -8.45
C GLY A 53 1.32 4.83 -8.98
N LEU A 54 0.95 3.87 -8.12
CA LEU A 54 0.00 2.79 -8.46
C LEU A 54 -1.42 3.31 -8.75
N ASP A 55 -1.85 4.35 -8.03
CA ASP A 55 -3.13 5.01 -8.28
C ASP A 55 -3.16 5.67 -9.67
N ARG A 56 -2.07 6.35 -10.04
CA ARG A 56 -1.92 6.96 -11.38
C ARG A 56 -1.85 5.95 -12.52
N THR A 57 -1.34 4.74 -12.29
CA THR A 57 -1.36 3.68 -13.32
C THR A 57 -2.72 2.99 -13.42
N GLY A 58 -3.66 3.31 -12.52
CA GLY A 58 -4.97 2.68 -12.45
C GLY A 58 -4.98 1.30 -11.80
N ALA A 59 -3.84 0.83 -11.26
CA ALA A 59 -3.75 -0.47 -10.58
C ALA A 59 -4.54 -0.49 -9.26
N ILE A 60 -4.59 0.66 -8.59
CA ILE A 60 -5.38 0.85 -7.38
C ILE A 60 -6.18 2.15 -7.47
N SER A 61 -7.11 2.32 -6.53
CA SER A 61 -7.70 3.59 -6.16
C SER A 61 -7.32 3.90 -4.73
N PHE A 62 -6.55 4.97 -4.53
CA PHE A 62 -6.18 5.44 -3.20
C PHE A 62 -7.22 6.42 -2.66
N VAL A 63 -7.97 6.01 -1.63
CA VAL A 63 -9.12 6.75 -1.11
C VAL A 63 -8.82 7.46 0.21
N GLY A 64 -7.87 6.92 0.99
CA GLY A 64 -7.37 7.59 2.20
C GLY A 64 -8.31 7.64 3.40
N LYS A 65 -9.46 6.93 3.36
CA LYS A 65 -10.37 6.80 4.51
C LYS A 65 -9.99 5.57 5.35
N ASP A 66 -10.23 5.61 6.66
CA ASP A 66 -9.76 4.56 7.58
C ASP A 66 -10.33 3.17 7.23
N ASP A 67 -11.64 3.06 6.96
CA ASP A 67 -12.29 1.78 6.59
C ASP A 67 -12.14 1.42 5.11
N PHE A 68 -11.69 2.37 4.29
CA PHE A 68 -11.60 2.22 2.85
C PHE A 68 -10.42 3.04 2.34
N TYR A 69 -9.23 2.45 2.47
CA TYR A 69 -7.97 3.15 2.28
C TYR A 69 -7.43 2.94 0.87
N ILE A 70 -7.36 1.69 0.43
CA ILE A 70 -6.93 1.30 -0.91
C ILE A 70 -7.95 0.32 -1.48
N LYS A 71 -8.35 0.52 -2.74
CA LYS A 71 -9.07 -0.47 -3.53
C LYS A 71 -8.19 -0.93 -4.68
N ILE A 72 -8.11 -2.22 -4.92
CA ILE A 72 -7.43 -2.77 -6.08
C ILE A 72 -8.44 -2.79 -7.24
N ASN A 73 -8.01 -2.28 -8.39
CA ASN A 73 -8.84 -2.29 -9.59
C ASN A 73 -8.59 -3.59 -10.35
N ASN A 74 -9.65 -4.32 -10.68
CA ASN A 74 -9.53 -5.45 -11.60
C ASN A 74 -9.22 -4.87 -12.99
N ILE A 75 -8.00 -5.07 -13.46
CA ILE A 75 -7.58 -4.82 -14.85
C ILE A 75 -7.72 -6.13 -15.62
#